data_AF-A0A1I7CFX0-F1
#
_entry.id   AF-A0A1I7CFX0-F1
#
_cell.length_a   1.000
_cell.length_b   1.000
_cell.length_c   1.000
_cell.angle_alpha   90.00
_cell.angle_beta   90.00
_cell.angle_gamma   90.00
#
_symmetry.space_group_name_H-M   'P 1'
#
loop_
_entity.id
_entity.type
_entity.pdbx_description
1 polymer ?
#
loop_
_entity_poly.entity_id
_entity_poly.type
_entity_poly.pdbx_seq_one_letter_code
_entity_poly.pdbx_strand_id
1 'polypeptide(L)'
;MNKVKHCLFIVLILVSAACTDGRIYEDFQSLPNQNWGIRDSLFFDLKDVELMDTPDLVAVKFNEEYAFSNCYLRIISKDSAGVILDNKLVNLILFDPKSGEPLGEGFGNSYTRYDTLPFLFDQNTKSLTVLQYMRQDQLPGVEAVGIKILK
;
A
#
# COMPACT_ATOMS: atom_id res chain seq x y z
N MET A 1 22.29 -9.44 43.34
CA MET A 1 21.01 -9.02 42.71
C MET A 1 21.14 -7.88 41.68
N ASN A 2 22.23 -7.10 41.64
CA ASN A 2 22.32 -5.96 40.70
C ASN A 2 22.76 -6.32 39.27
N LYS A 3 23.43 -7.47 39.07
CA LYS A 3 23.90 -7.92 37.74
C LYS A 3 22.76 -8.38 36.81
N VAL A 4 21.70 -8.97 37.37
CA VAL A 4 20.51 -9.42 36.61
C VAL A 4 19.70 -8.23 36.11
N LYS A 5 19.59 -7.15 36.90
CA LYS A 5 18.94 -5.90 36.50
C LYS A 5 19.69 -5.21 35.36
N HIS A 6 21.03 -5.26 35.37
CA HIS A 6 21.84 -4.72 34.28
C HIS A 6 21.68 -5.56 33.00
N CYS A 7 21.69 -6.90 33.08
CA CYS A 7 21.38 -7.74 31.90
C CYS A 7 19.99 -7.47 31.31
N LEU A 8 18.97 -7.28 32.14
CA LEU A 8 17.61 -6.99 31.68
C LEU A 8 17.52 -5.63 30.95
N PHE A 9 18.27 -4.63 31.42
CA PHE A 9 18.32 -3.31 30.80
C PHE A 9 19.06 -3.31 29.46
N ILE A 10 20.11 -4.13 29.34
CA ILE A 10 20.89 -4.28 28.09
C ILE A 10 20.07 -5.05 27.03
N VAL A 11 19.30 -6.07 27.44
CA VAL A 11 18.37 -6.78 26.55
C VAL A 11 17.28 -5.84 26.03
N LEU A 12 16.72 -4.97 26.88
CA LEU A 12 15.68 -4.02 26.49
C LEU A 12 16.17 -2.98 25.46
N ILE A 13 17.44 -2.59 25.51
CA ILE A 13 18.04 -1.65 24.54
C ILE A 13 18.29 -2.34 23.19
N LEU A 14 18.69 -3.61 23.17
CA LEU A 14 18.95 -4.37 21.93
C LEU A 14 17.69 -4.65 21.10
N VAL A 15 16.50 -4.71 21.71
CA VAL A 15 15.24 -4.92 20.95
C VAL A 15 14.80 -3.67 20.17
N SER A 16 15.35 -2.49 20.48
CA SER A 16 14.95 -1.24 19.81
C SER A 16 15.67 -0.96 18.48
N ALA A 17 16.72 -1.73 18.15
CA ALA A 17 17.55 -1.49 16.95
C ALA A 17 17.15 -2.34 15.72
N ALA A 18 16.15 -3.21 15.83
CA ALA A 18 15.80 -4.19 14.81
C ALA A 18 14.41 -3.94 14.19
N CYS A 19 14.17 -2.76 13.63
CA CYS A 19 13.03 -2.55 12.73
C CYS A 19 13.23 -1.27 11.90
N THR A 20 14.26 -1.26 11.05
CA THR A 20 14.22 -0.43 9.86
C THR A 20 14.08 -1.39 8.69
N ASP A 21 12.83 -1.82 8.47
CA ASP A 21 12.42 -2.41 7.19
C ASP A 21 12.96 -1.50 6.09
N GLY A 22 13.66 -2.06 5.10
CA GLY A 22 14.24 -1.35 3.97
C GLY A 22 13.18 -0.69 3.09
N ARG A 23 12.46 0.28 3.64
CA ARG A 23 11.43 1.13 3.05
C ARG A 23 12.06 2.49 2.82
N ILE A 24 11.95 2.99 1.60
CA ILE A 24 12.41 4.35 1.27
C ILE A 24 11.23 5.32 1.16
N TYR A 25 10.04 4.83 0.85
CA TYR A 25 8.81 5.60 0.80
C TYR A 25 7.62 4.73 1.20
N GLU A 26 6.68 5.28 1.96
CA GLU A 26 5.36 4.71 2.14
C GLU A 26 4.38 5.83 2.43
N ASP A 27 3.30 5.86 1.67
CA ASP A 27 2.22 6.82 1.87
C ASP A 27 0.88 6.14 1.64
N PHE A 28 -0.15 6.65 2.32
CA PHE A 28 -1.53 6.21 2.22
C PHE A 28 -2.45 7.39 1.93
N GLN A 29 -3.13 7.34 0.80
CA GLN A 29 -4.16 8.30 0.44
C GLN A 29 -5.50 7.80 0.97
N SER A 30 -6.04 8.53 1.95
CA SER A 30 -7.31 8.20 2.61
C SER A 30 -8.50 8.63 1.74
N LEU A 31 -9.55 7.81 1.72
CA LEU A 31 -10.77 8.08 0.98
C LEU A 31 -11.85 8.64 1.92
N PRO A 32 -12.41 9.83 1.62
CA PRO A 32 -13.52 10.37 2.40
C PRO A 32 -14.69 9.40 2.45
N ASN A 33 -15.34 9.28 3.62
CA ASN A 33 -16.49 8.40 3.84
C ASN A 33 -16.24 6.91 3.52
N GLN A 34 -14.98 6.47 3.44
CA GLN A 34 -14.60 5.08 3.16
C GLN A 34 -15.24 4.55 1.87
N ASN A 35 -15.29 5.41 0.85
CA ASN A 35 -15.90 5.09 -0.43
C ASN A 35 -15.02 5.61 -1.57
N TRP A 36 -14.71 4.73 -2.52
CA TRP A 36 -13.91 5.09 -3.68
C TRP A 36 -14.73 5.26 -4.96
N GLY A 37 -14.94 6.49 -5.38
CA GLY A 37 -15.60 6.79 -6.64
C GLY A 37 -14.73 6.49 -7.86
N ILE A 38 -15.36 6.09 -8.96
CA ILE A 38 -14.67 5.78 -10.23
C ILE A 38 -13.92 6.97 -10.84
N ARG A 39 -14.29 8.20 -10.45
CA ARG A 39 -13.64 9.45 -10.88
C ARG A 39 -12.60 9.95 -9.88
N ASP A 40 -12.52 9.35 -8.70
CA ASP A 40 -11.61 9.78 -7.66
C ASP A 40 -10.24 9.18 -7.93
N SER A 41 -9.26 10.04 -8.17
CA SER A 41 -7.87 9.66 -8.37
C SER A 41 -7.05 9.95 -7.12
N LEU A 42 -6.23 8.99 -6.72
CA LEU A 42 -5.29 9.12 -5.61
C LEU A 42 -3.91 9.46 -6.16
N PHE A 43 -3.28 10.49 -5.61
CA PHE A 43 -1.98 10.98 -6.09
C PHE A 43 -0.88 10.68 -5.07
N PHE A 44 0.26 10.20 -5.57
CA PHE A 44 1.45 9.94 -4.76
C PHE A 44 2.63 10.71 -5.35
N ASP A 45 3.28 11.54 -4.53
CA ASP A 45 4.46 12.31 -4.92
C ASP A 45 5.74 11.50 -4.65
N LEU A 46 6.52 11.24 -5.71
CA LEU A 46 7.77 10.49 -5.67
C LEU A 46 8.96 11.34 -6.15
N LYS A 47 8.85 12.68 -6.17
CA LYS A 47 9.92 13.56 -6.70
C LYS A 47 11.29 13.29 -6.06
N ASP A 48 11.29 13.13 -4.74
CA ASP A 48 12.49 12.95 -3.91
C ASP A 48 12.78 11.47 -3.60
N VAL A 49 12.10 10.54 -4.27
CA VAL A 49 12.28 9.09 -4.08
C VAL A 49 13.22 8.55 -5.15
N GLU A 50 14.24 7.81 -4.71
CA GLU A 50 15.17 7.08 -5.58
C GLU A 50 14.64 5.67 -5.83
N LEU A 51 14.05 5.45 -7.01
CA LEU A 51 13.54 4.12 -7.39
C LEU A 51 14.69 3.17 -7.70
N MET A 52 14.52 1.91 -7.28
CA MET A 52 15.48 0.83 -7.52
C MET A 52 14.84 -0.26 -8.38
N ASP A 53 15.68 -1.13 -8.93
CA ASP A 53 15.23 -2.27 -9.73
C ASP A 53 14.73 -3.43 -8.83
N THR A 54 13.94 -3.10 -7.81
CA THR A 54 13.33 -4.03 -6.85
C THR A 54 11.80 -3.89 -6.87
N PRO A 55 11.04 -4.99 -6.67
CA PRO A 55 9.58 -4.90 -6.67
C PRO A 55 9.04 -4.08 -5.51
N ASP A 56 8.23 -3.08 -5.84
CA ASP A 56 7.50 -2.26 -4.88
C ASP A 56 6.15 -2.89 -4.52
N LEU A 57 5.47 -2.35 -3.50
CA LEU A 57 4.19 -2.86 -3.03
C LEU A 57 3.07 -1.85 -3.22
N VAL A 58 1.87 -2.37 -3.45
CA VAL A 58 0.62 -1.63 -3.32
C VAL A 58 -0.15 -2.16 -2.12
N ALA A 59 -0.88 -1.29 -1.45
CA ALA A 59 -1.74 -1.65 -0.35
C ALA A 59 -3.16 -1.13 -0.56
N VAL A 60 -4.15 -1.88 -0.11
CA VAL A 60 -5.52 -1.38 0.07
C VAL A 60 -5.92 -1.62 1.51
N LYS A 61 -6.42 -0.56 2.15
CA LYS A 61 -7.08 -0.61 3.44
C LYS A 61 -8.59 -0.66 3.21
N PHE A 62 -9.25 -1.65 3.76
CA PHE A 62 -10.66 -1.93 3.51
C PHE A 62 -11.34 -2.51 4.75
N ASN A 63 -12.66 -2.52 4.73
CA ASN A 63 -13.49 -3.17 5.74
C ASN A 63 -14.55 -4.09 5.11
N GLU A 64 -15.35 -4.71 5.96
CA GLU A 64 -16.37 -5.69 5.59
C GLU A 64 -17.51 -5.14 4.72
N GLU A 65 -17.65 -3.80 4.56
CA GLU A 65 -18.60 -3.22 3.61
C GLU A 65 -18.17 -3.41 2.14
N TYR A 66 -16.89 -3.73 1.90
CA TYR A 66 -16.39 -4.03 0.57
C TYR A 66 -16.88 -5.39 0.08
N ALA A 67 -17.69 -5.41 -0.96
CA ALA A 67 -18.46 -6.58 -1.38
C ALA A 67 -17.75 -7.54 -2.36
N PHE A 68 -16.48 -7.31 -2.71
CA PHE A 68 -15.76 -8.09 -3.73
C PHE A 68 -14.55 -8.82 -3.15
N SER A 69 -14.19 -9.97 -3.71
CA SER A 69 -13.02 -10.71 -3.26
C SER A 69 -11.69 -10.08 -3.68
N ASN A 70 -11.71 -9.25 -4.72
CA ASN A 70 -10.53 -8.59 -5.25
C ASN A 70 -10.83 -7.15 -5.69
N CYS A 71 -9.80 -6.32 -5.69
CA CYS A 71 -9.84 -4.93 -6.13
C CYS A 71 -8.87 -4.73 -7.30
N TYR A 72 -9.38 -4.23 -8.42
CA TYR A 72 -8.57 -3.83 -9.55
C TYR A 72 -8.15 -2.38 -9.43
N LEU A 73 -6.85 -2.12 -9.47
CA LEU A 73 -6.26 -0.79 -9.42
C LEU A 73 -5.58 -0.46 -10.74
N ARG A 74 -5.86 0.72 -11.28
CA ARG A 74 -5.09 1.28 -12.39
C ARG A 74 -4.02 2.21 -11.80
N ILE A 75 -2.76 1.95 -12.11
CA ILE A 75 -1.61 2.74 -11.65
C ILE A 75 -0.96 3.39 -12.87
N ILE A 76 -0.93 4.72 -12.89
CA ILE A 76 -0.32 5.52 -13.95
C ILE A 76 0.92 6.19 -13.38
N SER A 77 2.09 5.87 -13.92
CA SER A 77 3.36 6.52 -13.56
C SER A 77 3.68 7.66 -14.51
N LYS A 78 4.22 8.75 -13.96
CA LYS A 78 4.59 9.94 -14.73
C LYS A 78 5.96 10.46 -14.34
N ASP A 79 6.68 11.03 -15.31
CA ASP A 79 7.94 11.73 -15.08
C ASP A 79 7.75 13.13 -14.47
N SER A 80 8.84 13.88 -14.31
CA SER A 80 8.83 15.25 -13.79
C SER A 80 8.13 16.27 -14.71
N ALA A 81 8.01 15.98 -16.01
CA ALA A 81 7.29 16.79 -16.97
C ALA A 81 5.80 16.42 -17.07
N GLY A 82 5.36 15.38 -16.34
CA GLY A 82 4.00 14.87 -16.37
C GLY A 82 3.71 13.93 -17.53
N VAL A 83 4.74 13.50 -18.28
CA VAL A 83 4.60 12.49 -19.35
C VAL A 83 4.31 11.15 -18.73
N ILE A 84 3.32 10.44 -19.27
CA ILE A 84 2.97 9.08 -18.83
C ILE A 84 4.08 8.14 -19.27
N LEU A 85 4.73 7.49 -18.31
CA LEU A 85 5.75 6.48 -18.56
C LEU A 85 5.09 5.10 -18.68
N ASP A 86 4.13 4.80 -17.80
CA ASP A 86 3.42 3.53 -17.81
C ASP A 86 1.97 3.68 -17.31
N ASN A 87 1.14 2.71 -17.66
CA ASN A 87 -0.25 2.59 -17.26
C ASN A 87 -0.60 1.12 -17.07
N LYS A 88 -0.54 0.66 -15.82
CA LYS A 88 -0.69 -0.75 -15.45
C LYS A 88 -1.99 -1.02 -14.73
N LEU A 89 -2.53 -2.23 -14.93
CA LEU A 89 -3.67 -2.76 -14.18
C LEU A 89 -3.17 -3.82 -13.20
N VAL A 90 -3.49 -3.65 -11.93
CA VAL A 90 -3.12 -4.56 -10.84
C VAL A 90 -4.37 -5.18 -10.27
N ASN A 91 -4.31 -6.47 -9.96
CA ASN A 91 -5.36 -7.19 -9.28
C ASN A 91 -4.90 -7.51 -7.86
N LEU A 92 -5.59 -6.99 -6.85
CA LEU A 92 -5.29 -7.22 -5.45
C LEU A 92 -6.38 -8.09 -4.82
N ILE A 93 -6.04 -9.28 -4.34
CA ILE A 93 -7.01 -10.17 -3.67
C ILE A 93 -7.14 -9.71 -2.21
N LEU A 94 -8.35 -9.29 -1.82
CA LEU A 94 -8.67 -8.74 -0.50
C LEU A 94 -9.37 -9.74 0.42
N PHE A 95 -10.12 -10.68 -0.15
CA PHE A 95 -10.77 -11.75 0.61
C PHE A 95 -10.42 -13.10 -0.01
N ASP A 96 -10.30 -14.14 0.82
CA ASP A 96 -10.16 -15.51 0.31
C ASP A 96 -11.39 -15.85 -0.56
N PRO A 97 -11.20 -16.25 -1.84
CA PRO A 97 -12.33 -16.48 -2.74
C PRO A 97 -13.25 -17.65 -2.35
N LYS A 98 -12.85 -18.50 -1.40
CA LYS A 98 -13.63 -19.67 -0.96
C LYS A 98 -14.29 -19.43 0.40
N SER A 99 -13.53 -18.96 1.39
CA SER A 99 -14.05 -18.74 2.75
C SER A 99 -14.69 -17.37 2.92
N GLY A 100 -14.32 -16.39 2.10
CA GLY A 100 -14.71 -14.99 2.29
C GLY A 100 -14.00 -14.32 3.46
N GLU A 101 -12.97 -14.95 4.03
CA GLU A 101 -12.18 -14.33 5.11
C GLU A 101 -11.35 -13.17 4.56
N PRO A 102 -11.31 -12.01 5.25
CA PRO A 102 -10.49 -10.88 4.83
C PRO A 102 -9.01 -11.23 4.94
N LEU A 103 -8.25 -10.91 3.91
CA LEU A 103 -6.80 -11.09 3.84
C LEU A 103 -6.10 -9.79 4.24
N GLY A 104 -5.05 -9.91 5.03
CA GLY A 104 -4.26 -8.75 5.48
C GLY A 104 -4.21 -8.64 7.00
N GLU A 105 -3.65 -7.55 7.48
CA GLU A 105 -3.48 -7.27 8.91
C GLU A 105 -4.36 -6.10 9.33
N GLY A 106 -4.92 -6.15 10.53
CA GLY A 106 -5.91 -5.17 10.94
C GLY A 106 -6.44 -5.38 12.34
N PHE A 107 -7.33 -4.48 12.75
CA PHE A 107 -8.01 -4.55 14.04
C PHE A 107 -9.49 -4.22 13.87
N GLY A 108 -10.36 -4.98 14.54
CA GLY A 108 -11.80 -4.85 14.38
C GLY A 108 -12.24 -5.25 12.97
N ASN A 109 -12.99 -4.38 12.31
CA ASN A 109 -13.52 -4.59 10.97
C ASN A 109 -12.63 -4.00 9.86
N SER A 110 -11.45 -3.47 10.19
CA SER A 110 -10.58 -2.77 9.24
C SER A 110 -9.29 -3.56 9.01
N TYR A 111 -8.96 -3.78 7.74
CA TYR A 111 -7.88 -4.64 7.26
C TYR A 111 -7.01 -3.89 6.25
N THR A 112 -5.70 -4.12 6.28
CA THR A 112 -4.74 -3.61 5.30
C THR A 112 -4.08 -4.78 4.61
N ARG A 113 -4.25 -4.86 3.29
CA ARG A 113 -3.63 -5.88 2.45
C ARG A 113 -2.55 -5.26 1.59
N TYR A 114 -1.31 -5.72 1.76
CA TYR A 114 -0.21 -5.47 0.85
C TYR A 114 -0.09 -6.58 -0.18
N ASP A 115 0.36 -6.24 -1.37
CA ASP A 115 0.82 -7.20 -2.38
C ASP A 115 1.92 -6.60 -3.25
N THR A 116 2.73 -7.47 -3.84
CA THR A 116 3.86 -7.07 -4.67
C THR A 116 3.37 -6.66 -6.05
N LEU A 117 3.84 -5.50 -6.53
CA LEU A 117 3.59 -5.07 -7.89
C LEU A 117 4.29 -6.02 -8.87
N PRO A 118 3.58 -6.54 -9.89
CA PRO A 118 4.17 -7.50 -10.85
C PRO A 118 5.05 -6.81 -11.90
N PHE A 119 5.48 -5.58 -11.65
CA PHE A 119 6.30 -4.76 -12.53
C PHE A 119 7.16 -3.80 -11.69
N LEU A 120 8.21 -3.28 -12.31
CA LEU A 120 9.07 -2.24 -11.74
C LEU A 120 8.65 -0.89 -12.29
N PHE A 121 8.73 0.16 -11.47
CA PHE A 121 8.57 1.52 -11.97
C PHE A 121 9.80 1.93 -12.78
N ASP A 122 9.59 2.74 -13.82
CA ASP A 122 10.70 3.40 -14.52
C ASP A 122 11.42 4.33 -13.55
N GLN A 123 12.75 4.36 -13.58
CA GLN A 123 13.58 5.17 -12.66
C GLN A 123 13.31 6.68 -12.78
N ASN A 124 12.74 7.14 -13.89
CA ASN A 124 12.34 8.53 -14.10
C ASN A 124 10.95 8.85 -13.53
N THR A 125 10.24 7.88 -12.95
CA THR A 125 8.93 8.11 -12.33
C THR A 125 9.06 9.08 -11.16
N LYS A 126 8.24 10.13 -11.15
CA LYS A 126 8.20 11.17 -10.12
C LYS A 126 6.83 11.35 -9.50
N SER A 127 5.80 10.74 -10.08
CA SER A 127 4.49 10.67 -9.43
C SER A 127 3.69 9.47 -9.91
N LEU A 128 2.75 9.04 -9.07
CA LEU A 128 1.77 8.03 -9.42
C LEU A 128 0.36 8.62 -9.31
N THR A 129 -0.51 8.21 -10.23
CA THR A 129 -1.95 8.39 -10.13
C THR A 129 -2.60 7.01 -10.07
N VAL A 130 -3.31 6.72 -8.97
CA VAL A 130 -3.99 5.46 -8.74
C VAL A 130 -5.49 5.67 -8.81
N LEU A 131 -6.18 4.82 -9.58
CA LEU A 131 -7.63 4.85 -9.73
C LEU A 131 -8.20 3.45 -9.48
N GLN A 132 -9.44 3.39 -9.00
CA GLN A 132 -10.17 2.13 -9.02
C GLN A 132 -10.59 1.79 -10.45
N TYR A 133 -10.47 0.51 -10.80
CA TYR A 133 -10.84 -0.01 -12.11
C TYR A 133 -11.86 -1.15 -11.98
N MET A 134 -12.78 -1.00 -11.03
CA MET A 134 -13.92 -1.89 -10.85
C MET A 134 -15.08 -1.46 -11.75
N ARG A 135 -16.09 -2.32 -11.88
CA ARG A 135 -17.31 -2.02 -12.66
C ARG A 135 -18.33 -1.17 -11.89
N GLN A 136 -18.09 -0.92 -10.61
CA GLN A 136 -18.98 -0.12 -9.76
C GLN A 136 -18.53 1.33 -9.73
N ASP A 137 -19.47 2.25 -9.82
CA ASP A 137 -19.20 3.69 -9.76
C ASP A 137 -18.65 4.12 -8.39
N GLN A 138 -18.95 3.35 -7.35
CA GLN A 138 -18.58 3.57 -5.95
C GLN A 138 -18.14 2.24 -5.34
N LEU A 139 -17.09 2.27 -4.53
CA LEU A 139 -16.59 1.13 -3.78
C LEU A 139 -16.67 1.44 -2.28
N PRO A 140 -17.82 1.19 -1.63
CA PRO A 140 -17.94 1.31 -0.18
C PRO A 140 -16.98 0.32 0.51
N GLY A 141 -16.55 0.70 1.70
CA GLY A 141 -15.61 -0.07 2.51
C GLY A 141 -14.15 0.04 2.11
N VAL A 142 -13.80 0.81 1.07
CA VAL A 142 -12.39 1.14 0.78
C VAL A 142 -12.01 2.39 1.56
N GLU A 143 -11.11 2.23 2.53
CA GLU A 143 -10.72 3.29 3.45
C GLU A 143 -9.53 4.10 2.94
N ALA A 144 -8.54 3.42 2.35
CA ALA A 144 -7.32 4.06 1.85
C ALA A 144 -6.61 3.15 0.85
N VAL A 145 -5.73 3.74 0.05
CA VAL A 145 -4.79 3.02 -0.82
C VAL A 145 -3.39 3.49 -0.51
N GLY A 146 -2.45 2.55 -0.45
CA GLY A 146 -1.05 2.84 -0.16
C GLY A 146 -0.12 2.41 -1.28
N ILE A 147 1.00 3.11 -1.39
CA ILE A 147 2.16 2.71 -2.18
C ILE A 147 3.35 2.65 -1.24
N LYS A 148 4.12 1.56 -1.33
CA LYS A 148 5.34 1.36 -0.55
C LYS A 148 6.49 1.05 -1.50
N ILE A 149 7.50 1.92 -1.50
CA ILE A 149 8.72 1.73 -2.28
C ILE A 149 9.79 1.14 -1.36
N LEU A 150 10.38 0.04 -1.83
CA LEU A 150 11.38 -0.71 -1.08
C LEU A 150 12.80 -0.30 -1.47
N LYS A 151 13.75 -0.66 -0.60
CA LYS A 151 15.18 -0.53 -0.82
C LYS A 151 15.74 -1.66 -1.66
#